data_AF-A0A838IIY7-F1
#
_entry.id   AF-A0A838IIY7-F1
#
_cell.length_a   1.000
_cell.length_b   1.000
_cell.length_c   1.000
_cell.angle_alpha   90.00
_cell.angle_beta   90.00
_cell.angle_gamma   90.00
#
_symmetry.space_group_name_H-M   'P 1'
#
loop_
_entity.id
_entity.type
_entity.pdbx_description
1 polymer ?
#
loop_
_entity_poly.entity_id
_entity_poly.type
_entity_poly.pdbx_seq_one_letter_code
_entity_poly.pdbx_strand_id
1 'polypeptide(L)'
;MSREQLYLYETTSCTQRAKAQATGLDVYFPPEIAGWTDVLDCREAPYTERSLEENCAYALHVRKRFILVSHSQIAQETPPTQAS
;
A
#
# COMPACT_ATOMS: atom_id res chain seq x y z
N MET A 1 18.36 10.72 8.89
CA MET A 1 16.95 10.29 8.76
C MET A 1 16.94 9.01 7.93
N SER A 2 16.35 7.94 8.44
CA SER A 2 16.19 6.69 7.68
C SER A 2 15.18 6.90 6.55
N ARG A 3 15.47 6.32 5.38
CA ARG A 3 14.52 6.23 4.27
C ARG A 3 13.82 4.89 4.39
N GLU A 4 12.50 4.91 4.38
CA GLU A 4 11.68 3.69 4.34
C GLU A 4 11.07 3.55 2.95
N GLN A 5 11.09 2.33 2.40
CA GLN A 5 10.43 2.04 1.14
C GLN A 5 9.00 1.58 1.42
N LEU A 6 8.05 2.27 0.80
CA LEU A 6 6.64 1.94 0.82
C LEU A 6 6.19 1.46 -0.56
N TYR A 7 5.01 0.84 -0.61
CA TYR A 7 4.53 0.16 -1.80
C TYR A 7 3.11 0.61 -2.13
N LEU A 8 2.86 0.79 -3.43
CA LEU A 8 1.59 1.22 -3.97
C LEU A 8 0.97 0.07 -4.76
N TYR A 9 -0.25 -0.30 -4.38
CA TYR A 9 -1.07 -1.28 -5.08
C TYR A 9 -2.21 -0.55 -5.78
N GLU A 10 -2.46 -0.87 -7.05
CA GLU A 10 -3.60 -0.33 -7.80
C GLU A 10 -4.89 -1.01 -7.34
N THR A 11 -5.91 -0.21 -7.03
CA THR A 11 -7.12 -0.70 -6.36
C THR A 11 -8.01 -1.58 -7.24
N THR A 12 -7.94 -1.41 -8.56
CA THR A 12 -8.76 -2.19 -9.52
C THR A 12 -8.23 -3.61 -9.74
N SER A 13 -6.91 -3.78 -9.82
CA SER A 13 -6.26 -5.07 -10.06
C SER A 13 -5.71 -5.71 -8.78
N CYS A 14 -5.63 -4.93 -7.70
CA CYS A 14 -4.91 -5.25 -6.46
C CYS A 14 -3.49 -5.79 -6.69
N THR A 15 -2.79 -5.22 -7.67
CA THR A 15 -1.39 -5.56 -7.96
C THR A 15 -0.47 -4.41 -7.57
N GLN A 16 0.74 -4.74 -7.11
CA GLN A 16 1.77 -3.74 -6.83
C GLN A 16 2.16 -3.04 -8.14
N ARG A 17 2.01 -1.72 -8.20
CA ARG A 17 2.34 -0.92 -9.40
C ARG A 17 3.59 -0.07 -9.24
N ALA A 18 3.78 0.49 -8.05
CA ALA A 18 4.84 1.46 -7.82
C ALA A 18 5.38 1.38 -6.38
N LYS A 19 6.46 2.11 -6.14
CA LYS A 19 7.08 2.27 -4.82
C LYS A 19 7.11 3.75 -4.47
N ALA A 20 6.85 4.06 -3.21
CA ALA A 20 7.03 5.40 -2.65
C ALA A 20 8.19 5.36 -1.66
N GLN A 21 8.78 6.52 -1.37
CA GLN A 21 9.79 6.65 -0.33
C GLN A 21 9.24 7.50 0.80
N ALA A 22 9.45 7.08 2.04
CA ALA A 22 9.14 7.90 3.21
C ALA A 22 10.44 8.39 3.87
N THR A 23 10.44 9.65 4.32
CA THR A 23 11.47 10.20 5.21
C THR A 23 10.82 10.96 6.34
N GLY A 24 10.86 10.42 7.55
CA GLY A 24 10.15 10.99 8.68
C GLY A 24 8.64 11.02 8.41
N LEU A 25 8.05 12.20 8.33
CA LEU A 25 6.61 12.39 8.10
C LEU A 25 6.26 12.55 6.60
N ASP A 26 7.24 12.77 5.74
CA ASP A 26 7.02 13.01 4.32
C ASP A 26 7.00 11.71 3.53
N VAL A 27 6.09 11.63 2.56
CA VAL A 27 6.02 10.54 1.57
C VAL A 27 6.19 11.13 0.17
N TYR A 28 7.16 10.60 -0.56
CA TYR A 28 7.47 10.97 -1.94
C TYR A 28 6.89 9.90 -2.86
N PHE A 29 5.85 10.29 -3.59
CA PHE A 29 5.25 9.48 -4.64
C PHE A 29 5.99 9.65 -5.97
N PRO A 30 6.01 8.61 -6.82
CA PRO A 30 6.55 8.75 -8.16
C PRO A 30 5.61 9.58 -9.05
N PRO A 31 6.09 10.15 -10.17
CA PRO A 31 5.37 11.15 -10.96
C PRO A 31 4.00 10.73 -11.50
N GLU A 32 3.78 9.42 -11.69
CA GLU A 32 2.53 8.84 -12.18
C GLU A 32 1.38 8.88 -11.15
N ILE A 33 1.68 9.19 -9.88
CA ILE A 33 0.70 9.27 -8.79
C ILE A 33 0.42 10.74 -8.49
N ALA A 34 -0.85 11.16 -8.56
CA ALA A 34 -1.26 12.54 -8.28
C ALA A 34 -1.28 12.86 -6.75
N GLY A 35 -0.33 12.32 -6.01
CA GLY A 35 -0.20 12.45 -4.56
C GLY A 35 -1.34 11.80 -3.78
N TRP A 36 -1.56 12.29 -2.55
CA TRP A 36 -2.54 11.76 -1.59
C TRP A 36 -3.99 11.75 -2.08
N THR A 37 -4.34 12.56 -3.08
CA THR A 37 -5.68 12.54 -3.68
C THR A 37 -6.01 11.15 -4.24
N ASP A 38 -5.03 10.49 -4.87
CA ASP A 38 -5.18 9.19 -5.51
C ASP A 38 -4.93 8.01 -4.55
N VAL A 39 -4.38 8.27 -3.37
CA VAL A 39 -3.86 7.25 -2.45
C VAL A 39 -4.71 7.15 -1.18
N LEU A 40 -5.00 5.92 -0.75
CA LEU A 40 -5.41 5.61 0.62
C LEU A 40 -4.18 5.17 1.43
N ASP A 41 -3.94 5.80 2.57
CA ASP A 41 -2.89 5.37 3.49
C ASP A 41 -3.37 4.18 4.32
N CYS A 42 -2.80 3.00 4.08
CA CYS A 42 -3.18 1.75 4.75
C CYS A 42 -2.11 1.27 5.74
N ARG A 43 -1.18 2.14 6.16
CA ARG A 43 -0.06 1.76 7.04
C ARG A 43 -0.43 1.58 8.51
N GLU A 44 -1.65 1.98 8.89
CA GLU A 44 -2.13 1.95 10.28
C GLU A 44 -3.44 1.16 10.39
N ALA A 45 -3.82 0.80 11.62
CA ALA A 45 -5.14 0.22 11.90
C ALA A 45 -6.27 1.17 11.46
N PRO A 46 -7.40 0.65 10.96
CA PRO A 46 -7.76 -0.77 10.88
C PRO A 46 -7.23 -1.48 9.62
N TYR A 47 -6.47 -0.80 8.75
CA TYR A 47 -6.07 -1.36 7.46
C TYR A 47 -5.03 -2.46 7.61
N THR A 48 -4.15 -2.38 8.61
CA THR A 48 -3.18 -3.43 8.93
C THR A 48 -3.81 -4.73 9.47
N GLU A 49 -5.09 -4.70 9.86
CA GLU A 49 -5.85 -5.87 10.33
C GLU A 49 -6.62 -6.55 9.19
N ARG A 50 -6.59 -5.97 8.00
CA ARG A 50 -7.30 -6.42 6.80
C ARG A 50 -6.33 -6.92 5.74
N SER A 51 -6.80 -7.79 4.86
CA SER A 51 -6.03 -8.21 3.70
C SER A 51 -5.79 -7.03 2.74
N LEU A 52 -4.78 -7.13 1.89
CA LEU A 52 -4.54 -6.17 0.81
C LEU A 52 -5.74 -6.11 -0.13
N GLU A 53 -6.37 -7.26 -0.41
CA GLU A 53 -7.57 -7.33 -1.25
C GLU A 53 -8.75 -6.57 -0.64
N GLU A 54 -9.01 -6.73 0.66
CA GLU A 54 -10.04 -5.98 1.38
C GLU A 54 -9.77 -4.47 1.35
N ASN A 55 -8.51 -4.08 1.54
CA ASN A 55 -8.10 -2.68 1.48
C ASN A 55 -8.21 -2.11 0.05
N CYS A 56 -7.84 -2.87 -0.98
CA CYS A 56 -8.04 -2.51 -2.39
C CYS A 56 -9.52 -2.28 -2.70
N ALA A 57 -10.40 -3.21 -2.28
CA ALA A 57 -11.84 -3.10 -2.48
C ALA A 57 -12.44 -1.87 -1.77
N TYR A 58 -12.03 -1.63 -0.52
CA TYR A 58 -12.47 -0.44 0.23
C TYR A 58 -11.97 0.86 -0.42
N ALA A 59 -10.70 0.91 -0.80
CA ALA A 59 -10.10 2.05 -1.48
C ALA A 59 -10.82 2.37 -2.79
N LEU A 60 -11.15 1.34 -3.58
CA LEU A 60 -11.95 1.48 -4.79
C LEU A 60 -13.34 2.07 -4.49
N HIS A 61 -14.02 1.60 -3.44
CA HIS A 61 -15.31 2.12 -3.00
C HIS A 61 -15.25 3.61 -2.65
N VAL A 62 -14.19 4.06 -1.96
CA VAL A 62 -13.95 5.47 -1.64
C VAL A 62 -13.20 6.24 -2.74
N ARG A 63 -13.15 5.69 -3.96
CA ARG A 63 -12.62 6.31 -5.19
C ARG A 63 -11.12 6.66 -5.12
N LYS A 64 -10.36 5.87 -4.38
CA LYS A 64 -8.89 5.90 -4.40
C LYS A 64 -8.37 4.95 -5.47
N ARG A 65 -7.32 5.38 -6.17
CA ARG A 65 -6.69 4.62 -7.26
C ARG A 65 -5.61 3.67 -6.74
N PHE A 66 -5.01 4.02 -5.60
CA PHE A 66 -3.96 3.24 -4.98
C PHE A 66 -4.17 3.09 -3.47
N ILE A 67 -3.67 2.00 -2.91
CA ILE A 67 -3.39 1.89 -1.47
C ILE A 67 -1.87 1.98 -1.25
N LEU A 68 -1.47 2.62 -0.16
CA LEU A 68 -0.08 2.71 0.29
C LEU A 68 0.11 1.79 1.50
N VAL A 69 1.08 0.88 1.40
CA VAL A 69 1.35 -0.13 2.43
C VAL A 69 2.83 -0.22 2.75
N SER A 70 3.13 -0.71 3.95
CA SER A 70 4.48 -1.00 4.42
C SER A 70 4.98 -2.37 3.94
N HIS A 71 6.28 -2.61 4.09
CA HIS A 71 6.87 -3.90 3.75
C HIS A 71 6.32 -5.07 4.59
N SER A 72 6.01 -4.83 5.87
CA SER A 72 5.52 -5.87 6.78
C SER A 72 4.14 -6.40 6.36
N GLN A 73 3.26 -5.53 5.84
CA GLN A 73 1.95 -5.93 5.34
C GLN A 73 2.07 -6.87 4.12
N ILE A 74 3.03 -6.61 3.22
CA ILE A 74 3.28 -7.49 2.07
C ILE A 74 3.79 -8.87 2.52
N ALA A 75 4.66 -8.88 3.53
CA ALA A 75 5.20 -10.11 4.09
C ALA A 75 4.12 -10.98 4.78
N GLN A 76 3.05 -10.37 5.30
CA GLN A 76 1.92 -11.09 5.92
C GLN A 76 0.98 -11.72 4.90
N GLU A 77 0.86 -11.12 3.71
CA GLU A 77 0.01 -11.59 2.61
C GLU A 77 0.60 -12.73 1.81
N THR A 78 1.93 -12.82 1.76
CA THR A 78 2.59 -13.98 1.16
C THR A 78 2.56 -15.09 2.21
N PRO A 79 1.78 -16.18 2.03
CA PRO A 79 1.83 -17.27 3.00
C PRO A 79 3.29 -17.75 3.10
N PRO A 80 3.80 -18.10 4.29
CA PRO A 80 5.05 -18.83 4.37
C PRO A 80 4.84 -20.09 3.55
N THR A 81 5.62 -20.26 2.48
CA THR A 81 5.64 -21.45 1.65
C THR A 81 5.50 -22.68 2.57
N GLN A 82 4.35 -23.36 2.52
CA GLN A 82 4.21 -24.65 3.18
C GLN A 82 5.23 -25.57 2.50
N ALA A 83 6.36 -25.79 3.18
CA ALA A 83 7.21 -26.93 2.89
C ALA A 83 6.34 -28.18 3.02
N SER A 84 6.10 -28.83 1.89
CA SER A 84 5.58 -30.20 1.80
C SER A 84 6.66 -31.08 1.20
#